data_AF-A0A165QIP4-F1
#
_entry.id   AF-A0A165QIP4-F1
#
_cell.length_a   1.000
_cell.length_b   1.000
_cell.length_c   1.000
_cell.angle_alpha   90.00
_cell.angle_beta   90.00
_cell.angle_gamma   90.00
#
_symmetry.space_group_name_H-M   'P 1'
#
loop_
_entity.id
_entity.type
_entity.pdbx_description
1 polymer ?
#
loop_
_entity_poly.entity_id
_entity_poly.type
_entity_poly.pdbx_seq_one_letter_code
_entity_poly.pdbx_strand_id
1 'polypeptide(L)'
;MASAAAHRHNQPYEPVRGIPVKWDKQALIDHVKTGMQVELGTLPIYFCALYSIKRDNGEWGTKARANILCEEFFDSAMTIVTDKATALQALETIVDQGEGSIGVPDSHYSVFVELYQRRKEWDCVEYVDEPKTDDYKDNKVAYSVSVLDAYAEPLTTTDAIVWQLSLAVNAAYCYLLQTLDLCWHNGDRAARKQILRNIHRIMIDILSPAAHVLVEQQVGTEGKYAAPCFEFYPAGKDPLSPADLFTALKKELESAKAAAQSQETVAAIGKILLSLNGIITAK
;
A
#
# COMPACT_ATOMS: atom_id res chain seq x y z
N MET A 1 -31.69 -12.68 28.43
CA MET A 1 -30.26 -13.11 28.48
C MET A 1 -29.61 -12.81 27.13
N ALA A 2 -29.36 -11.53 26.85
CA ALA A 2 -28.67 -11.09 25.65
C ALA A 2 -27.54 -10.15 26.09
N SER A 3 -26.32 -10.68 26.25
CA SER A 3 -25.08 -9.90 26.42
C SER A 3 -23.89 -10.84 26.59
N ALA A 4 -23.18 -11.13 25.48
CA ALA A 4 -21.80 -11.66 25.50
C ALA A 4 -21.18 -11.71 24.08
N ALA A 5 -21.97 -11.80 23.01
CA ALA A 5 -21.45 -12.05 21.66
C ALA A 5 -20.91 -10.78 20.94
N ALA A 6 -21.27 -9.58 21.38
CA ALA A 6 -21.03 -8.34 20.61
C ALA A 6 -19.71 -7.61 20.94
N HIS A 7 -18.79 -8.19 21.70
CA HIS A 7 -17.56 -7.50 22.16
C HIS A 7 -16.23 -8.12 21.69
N ARG A 8 -16.25 -9.15 20.83
CA ARG A 8 -15.02 -9.77 20.31
C ARG A 8 -14.55 -9.22 18.96
N HIS A 9 -15.12 -8.13 18.46
CA HIS A 9 -14.81 -7.61 17.13
C HIS A 9 -13.66 -6.59 17.07
N ASN A 10 -13.06 -6.19 18.20
CA ASN A 10 -12.07 -5.10 18.25
C ASN A 10 -10.68 -5.48 18.80
N GLN A 11 -10.35 -6.76 18.94
CA GLN A 11 -8.96 -7.14 19.26
C GLN A 11 -8.17 -7.38 17.97
N PRO A 12 -6.94 -6.81 17.85
CA PRO A 12 -6.04 -7.14 16.75
C PRO A 12 -5.89 -8.66 16.63
N TYR A 13 -6.00 -9.18 15.42
CA TYR A 13 -5.80 -10.60 15.18
C TYR A 13 -4.32 -10.95 15.38
N GLU A 14 -4.02 -11.87 16.28
CA GLU A 14 -2.66 -12.36 16.53
C GLU A 14 -2.31 -13.48 15.54
N PRO A 15 -1.20 -13.38 14.81
CA PRO A 15 -0.75 -14.42 13.89
C PRO A 15 -0.59 -15.79 14.56
N VAL A 16 -1.04 -16.87 13.90
CA VAL A 16 -0.79 -18.24 14.37
C VAL A 16 0.67 -18.59 14.15
N ARG A 17 1.28 -19.26 15.14
CA ARG A 17 2.67 -19.73 15.08
C ARG A 17 2.73 -21.24 14.91
N GLY A 18 3.42 -21.70 13.87
CA GLY A 18 3.67 -23.11 13.61
C GLY A 18 2.49 -23.86 13.01
N ILE A 19 2.69 -25.14 12.70
CA ILE A 19 1.70 -25.99 12.03
C ILE A 19 0.73 -26.54 13.09
N PRO A 20 -0.60 -26.51 12.86
CA PRO A 20 -1.55 -27.02 13.84
C PRO A 20 -1.47 -28.54 13.89
N VAL A 21 -1.54 -29.10 15.10
CA VAL A 21 -1.51 -30.56 15.32
C VAL A 21 -2.69 -31.26 14.65
N LYS A 22 -3.82 -30.55 14.52
CA LYS A 22 -5.01 -31.00 13.81
C LYS A 22 -5.60 -29.85 12.99
N TRP A 23 -5.85 -30.11 11.71
CA TRP A 23 -6.58 -29.17 10.85
C TRP A 23 -8.08 -29.32 11.05
N ASP A 24 -8.69 -28.34 11.70
CA ASP A 24 -10.12 -28.10 11.69
C ASP A 24 -10.45 -26.79 10.97
N LYS A 25 -11.75 -26.48 10.81
CA LYS A 25 -12.19 -25.28 10.11
C LYS A 25 -11.63 -23.99 10.73
N GLN A 26 -11.53 -23.93 12.05
CA GLN A 26 -11.05 -22.75 12.76
C GLN A 26 -9.54 -22.58 12.56
N ALA A 27 -8.78 -23.67 12.70
CA ALA A 27 -7.35 -23.69 12.43
C ALA A 27 -7.03 -23.25 10.99
N LEU A 28 -7.84 -23.68 10.01
CA LEU A 28 -7.71 -23.22 8.63
C LEU A 28 -7.97 -21.72 8.47
N ILE A 29 -9.08 -21.21 9.03
CA ILE A 29 -9.41 -19.78 8.99
C ILE A 29 -8.28 -18.95 9.60
N ASP A 30 -7.75 -19.38 10.74
CA ASP A 30 -6.70 -18.66 11.45
C ASP A 30 -5.38 -18.66 10.65
N HIS A 31 -5.00 -19.78 10.02
CA HIS A 31 -3.82 -19.80 9.15
C HIS A 31 -3.99 -18.95 7.88
N VAL A 32 -5.18 -18.93 7.29
CA VAL A 32 -5.46 -18.05 6.14
C VAL A 32 -5.36 -16.60 6.54
N LYS A 33 -5.92 -16.20 7.69
CA LYS A 33 -5.78 -14.83 8.24
C LYS A 33 -4.32 -14.46 8.49
N THR A 34 -3.53 -15.41 9.01
CA THR A 34 -2.09 -15.22 9.21
C THR A 34 -1.36 -15.03 7.89
N GLY A 35 -1.63 -15.86 6.88
CA GLY A 35 -1.09 -15.69 5.54
C GLY A 35 -1.43 -14.31 4.97
N MET A 36 -2.69 -13.88 5.07
CA MET A 36 -3.12 -12.56 4.64
C MET A 36 -2.41 -11.41 5.39
N GLN A 37 -2.14 -11.56 6.69
CA GLN A 37 -1.35 -10.57 7.42
C GLN A 37 0.10 -10.49 6.93
N VAL A 38 0.68 -11.64 6.55
CA VAL A 38 1.99 -11.67 5.90
C VAL A 38 1.92 -10.93 4.56
N GLU A 39 0.96 -11.26 3.68
CA GLU A 39 0.77 -10.57 2.38
C GLU A 39 0.55 -9.06 2.54
N LEU A 40 -0.32 -8.66 3.46
CA LEU A 40 -0.61 -7.25 3.71
C LEU A 40 0.59 -6.52 4.35
N GLY A 41 1.39 -7.24 5.14
CA GLY A 41 2.63 -6.75 5.75
C GLY A 41 3.81 -6.69 4.79
N THR A 42 3.80 -7.48 3.71
CA THR A 42 4.82 -7.42 2.65
C THR A 42 4.52 -6.31 1.63
N LEU A 43 3.27 -5.86 1.48
CA LEU A 43 2.92 -4.75 0.59
C LEU A 43 3.82 -3.49 0.78
N PRO A 44 4.05 -2.97 2.00
CA PRO A 44 4.99 -1.88 2.20
C PRO A 44 6.40 -2.18 1.68
N ILE A 45 6.91 -3.39 1.91
CA ILE A 45 8.24 -3.82 1.44
C ILE A 45 8.27 -3.87 -0.08
N TYR A 46 7.21 -4.38 -0.71
CA TYR A 46 7.09 -4.47 -2.17
C TYR A 46 7.06 -3.08 -2.79
N PHE A 47 6.28 -2.17 -2.21
CA PHE A 47 6.25 -0.79 -2.67
C PHE A 47 7.59 -0.08 -2.44
N CYS A 48 8.25 -0.25 -1.28
CA CYS A 48 9.58 0.32 -1.06
C CYS A 48 10.59 -0.18 -2.10
N ALA A 49 10.64 -1.49 -2.34
CA ALA A 49 11.50 -2.07 -3.37
C ALA A 49 11.15 -1.53 -4.77
N LEU A 50 9.87 -1.57 -5.15
CA LEU A 50 9.33 -1.04 -6.41
C LEU A 50 9.78 0.39 -6.67
N TYR A 51 9.60 1.28 -5.69
CA TYR A 51 9.89 2.68 -5.86
C TYR A 51 11.38 2.98 -5.81
N SER A 52 12.17 2.16 -5.11
CA SER A 52 13.61 2.37 -5.00
C SER A 52 14.42 2.12 -6.27
N ILE A 53 13.87 1.31 -7.18
CA ILE A 53 14.50 0.97 -8.45
C ILE A 53 14.22 2.10 -9.46
N LYS A 54 15.27 2.72 -9.99
CA LYS A 54 15.15 3.73 -11.05
C LYS A 54 14.60 3.11 -12.34
N ARG A 55 13.73 3.85 -13.04
CA ARG A 55 13.25 3.44 -14.38
C ARG A 55 14.36 3.62 -15.41
N ASP A 56 14.43 2.69 -16.33
CA ASP A 56 15.45 2.57 -17.37
C ASP A 56 14.84 2.41 -18.78
N ASN A 57 13.73 3.11 -19.05
CA ASN A 57 13.10 3.20 -20.38
C ASN A 57 12.74 1.85 -21.03
N GLY A 58 12.21 0.90 -20.26
CA GLY A 58 11.76 -0.41 -20.77
C GLY A 58 12.78 -1.54 -20.62
N GLU A 59 13.95 -1.23 -20.09
CA GLU A 59 14.94 -2.23 -19.69
C GLU A 59 14.55 -2.91 -18.35
N TRP A 60 15.53 -3.47 -17.65
CA TRP A 60 15.29 -4.38 -16.54
C TRP A 60 14.60 -3.74 -15.33
N GLY A 61 14.96 -2.52 -14.94
CA GLY A 61 14.32 -1.78 -13.86
C GLY A 61 12.84 -1.53 -14.13
N THR A 62 12.49 -1.24 -15.38
CA THR A 62 11.10 -1.07 -15.81
C THR A 62 10.32 -2.39 -15.72
N LYS A 63 10.93 -3.51 -16.13
CA LYS A 63 10.34 -4.86 -16.06
C LYS A 63 10.17 -5.35 -14.63
N ALA A 64 11.20 -5.20 -13.79
CA ALA A 64 11.14 -5.55 -12.38
C ALA A 64 10.00 -4.81 -11.67
N ARG A 65 9.82 -3.51 -11.99
CA ARG A 65 8.71 -2.72 -11.45
C ARG A 65 7.34 -3.21 -11.92
N ALA A 66 7.21 -3.59 -13.19
CA ALA A 66 5.96 -4.16 -13.71
C ALA A 66 5.63 -5.51 -13.03
N ASN A 67 6.63 -6.36 -12.83
CA ASN A 67 6.46 -7.68 -12.21
C ASN A 67 6.06 -7.59 -10.72
N ILE A 68 6.55 -6.57 -9.98
CA ILE A 68 6.13 -6.33 -8.59
C ILE A 68 4.66 -5.86 -8.51
N LEU A 69 4.17 -5.12 -9.52
CA LEU A 69 2.79 -4.62 -9.56
C LEU A 69 1.78 -5.67 -10.05
N CYS A 70 2.26 -6.74 -10.68
CA CYS A 70 1.52 -7.93 -11.12
C CYS A 70 0.15 -7.61 -11.78
N GLU A 71 0.18 -7.06 -13.00
CA GLU A 71 -1.01 -6.65 -13.77
C GLU A 71 -2.03 -7.79 -14.03
N GLU A 72 -1.66 -9.06 -13.89
CA GLU A 72 -2.51 -10.22 -14.22
C GLU A 72 -3.32 -10.81 -13.04
N PHE A 73 -3.22 -10.23 -11.84
CA PHE A 73 -3.71 -10.86 -10.59
C PHE A 73 -5.24 -11.01 -10.46
N PHE A 74 -6.04 -10.22 -11.19
CA PHE A 74 -7.46 -10.02 -10.85
C PHE A 74 -8.48 -10.71 -11.77
N ASP A 75 -8.03 -11.54 -12.70
CA ASP A 75 -8.93 -12.32 -13.57
C ASP A 75 -9.60 -13.49 -12.82
N SER A 76 -9.02 -13.95 -11.70
CA SER A 76 -9.65 -14.92 -10.81
C SER A 76 -10.56 -14.18 -9.80
N ALA A 77 -11.87 -14.46 -9.87
CA ALA A 77 -12.80 -13.93 -8.89
C ALA A 77 -12.41 -14.46 -7.50
N MET A 78 -11.91 -13.60 -6.60
CA MET A 78 -11.53 -13.95 -5.22
C MET A 78 -12.37 -15.10 -4.66
N THR A 79 -11.71 -16.24 -4.40
CA THR A 79 -12.37 -17.46 -3.93
C THR A 79 -12.78 -17.30 -2.47
N ILE A 80 -14.08 -17.34 -2.18
CA ILE A 80 -14.54 -17.45 -0.79
C ILE A 80 -14.30 -18.88 -0.34
N VAL A 81 -13.50 -19.03 0.71
CA VAL A 81 -13.22 -20.34 1.32
C VAL A 81 -14.46 -20.79 2.12
N THR A 82 -15.29 -21.64 1.50
CA THR A 82 -16.48 -22.22 2.15
C THR A 82 -16.29 -23.69 2.51
N ASP A 83 -15.34 -24.35 1.89
CA ASP A 83 -15.07 -25.78 2.00
C ASP A 83 -13.60 -26.08 1.65
N LYS A 84 -13.23 -27.37 1.70
CA LYS A 84 -11.87 -27.81 1.42
C LYS A 84 -11.45 -27.56 -0.04
N ALA A 85 -12.37 -27.67 -0.99
CA ALA A 85 -12.04 -27.52 -2.40
C ALA A 85 -11.73 -26.05 -2.74
N THR A 86 -12.56 -25.13 -2.25
CA THR A 86 -12.34 -23.68 -2.36
C THR A 86 -11.12 -23.21 -1.56
N ALA A 87 -10.80 -23.86 -0.43
CA ALA A 87 -9.55 -23.62 0.29
C ALA A 87 -8.31 -24.03 -0.53
N LEU A 88 -8.34 -25.21 -1.15
CA LEU A 88 -7.24 -25.68 -2.00
C LEU A 88 -7.03 -24.75 -3.19
N GLN A 89 -8.13 -24.37 -3.86
CA GLN A 89 -8.07 -23.41 -4.97
C GLN A 89 -7.45 -22.07 -4.55
N ALA A 90 -7.81 -21.55 -3.37
CA ALA A 90 -7.21 -20.31 -2.85
C ALA A 90 -5.70 -20.47 -2.55
N LEU A 91 -5.28 -21.62 -2.01
CA LEU A 91 -3.88 -21.92 -1.76
C LEU A 91 -3.07 -22.07 -3.05
N GLU A 92 -3.62 -22.76 -4.06
CA GLU A 92 -3.03 -22.88 -5.39
C GLU A 92 -2.86 -21.49 -6.02
N THR A 93 -3.87 -20.62 -5.95
CA THR A 93 -3.74 -19.23 -6.40
C THR A 93 -2.62 -18.47 -5.67
N ILE A 94 -2.49 -18.60 -4.35
CA ILE A 94 -1.41 -17.91 -3.60
C ILE A 94 -0.02 -18.43 -4.02
N VAL A 95 0.13 -19.75 -4.16
CA VAL A 95 1.41 -20.38 -4.50
C VAL A 95 1.79 -20.13 -5.96
N ASP A 96 0.83 -20.21 -6.88
CA ASP A 96 1.08 -20.14 -8.31
C ASP A 96 1.05 -18.72 -8.86
N GLN A 97 0.19 -17.83 -8.31
CA GLN A 97 -0.02 -16.47 -8.82
C GLN A 97 0.54 -15.37 -7.92
N GLY A 98 0.75 -15.60 -6.62
CA GLY A 98 1.17 -14.56 -5.67
C GLY A 98 2.64 -14.60 -5.29
N GLU A 99 2.95 -15.32 -4.22
CA GLU A 99 4.29 -15.32 -3.65
C GLU A 99 5.27 -16.16 -4.48
N GLY A 100 4.76 -17.19 -5.15
CA GLY A 100 5.59 -18.19 -5.81
C GLY A 100 6.21 -19.18 -4.85
N SER A 101 6.90 -20.15 -5.44
CA SER A 101 7.84 -21.01 -4.73
C SER A 101 9.12 -21.14 -5.55
N ILE A 102 10.13 -21.80 -4.98
CA ILE A 102 11.37 -22.08 -5.70
C ILE A 102 11.03 -22.82 -7.00
N GLY A 103 11.35 -22.20 -8.15
CA GLY A 103 11.14 -22.78 -9.48
C GLY A 103 9.89 -22.29 -10.21
N VAL A 104 9.11 -21.36 -9.64
CA VAL A 104 8.04 -20.65 -10.37
C VAL A 104 8.62 -19.37 -11.00
N PRO A 105 8.79 -19.31 -12.34
CA PRO A 105 9.28 -18.12 -13.03
C PRO A 105 8.33 -16.94 -12.81
N ASP A 106 8.88 -15.73 -12.77
CA ASP A 106 8.15 -14.46 -12.68
C ASP A 106 7.27 -14.28 -11.43
N SER A 107 7.37 -15.17 -10.44
CA SER A 107 6.74 -15.01 -9.12
C SER A 107 7.40 -13.92 -8.29
N HIS A 108 6.68 -13.36 -7.29
CA HIS A 108 7.26 -12.39 -6.34
C HIS A 108 8.56 -12.92 -5.72
N TYR A 109 8.59 -14.17 -5.25
CA TYR A 109 9.79 -14.81 -4.71
C TYR A 109 10.96 -14.77 -5.69
N SER A 110 10.72 -15.14 -6.96
CA SER A 110 11.77 -15.12 -7.97
C SER A 110 12.31 -13.71 -8.22
N VAL A 111 11.43 -12.70 -8.26
CA VAL A 111 11.79 -11.29 -8.41
C VAL A 111 12.62 -10.82 -7.22
N PHE A 112 12.21 -11.10 -5.98
CA PHE A 112 12.96 -10.69 -4.78
C PHE A 112 14.30 -11.39 -4.65
N VAL A 113 14.37 -12.68 -4.99
CA VAL A 113 15.63 -13.42 -5.02
C VAL A 113 16.58 -12.77 -6.02
N GLU A 114 16.09 -12.42 -7.22
CA GLU A 114 16.91 -11.75 -8.21
C GLU A 114 17.38 -10.37 -7.74
N LEU A 115 16.47 -9.54 -7.22
CA LEU A 115 16.79 -8.23 -6.64
C LEU A 115 17.90 -8.34 -5.59
N TYR A 116 17.80 -9.33 -4.69
CA TYR A 116 18.79 -9.57 -3.65
C TYR A 116 20.13 -10.07 -4.20
N GLN A 117 20.11 -10.98 -5.18
CA GLN A 117 21.32 -11.52 -5.80
C GLN A 117 22.11 -10.42 -6.52
N ARG A 118 21.40 -9.50 -7.19
CA ARG A 118 21.98 -8.40 -7.96
C ARG A 118 22.11 -7.10 -7.15
N ARG A 119 21.97 -7.16 -5.82
CA ARG A 119 21.92 -5.96 -4.93
C ARG A 119 23.04 -4.93 -5.10
N LYS A 120 24.18 -5.30 -5.69
CA LYS A 120 25.35 -4.43 -5.94
C LYS A 120 25.37 -3.80 -7.33
N GLU A 121 24.47 -4.21 -8.22
CA GLU A 121 24.38 -3.75 -9.61
C GLU A 121 23.33 -2.63 -9.79
N TRP A 122 22.44 -2.46 -8.80
CA TRP A 122 21.36 -1.48 -8.88
C TRP A 122 21.84 -0.07 -8.57
N ASP A 123 21.40 0.88 -9.38
CA ASP A 123 21.39 2.29 -9.03
C ASP A 123 20.08 2.61 -8.31
N CYS A 124 20.14 2.66 -6.98
CA CYS A 124 18.98 2.93 -6.13
C CYS A 124 18.89 4.43 -5.81
N VAL A 125 17.67 4.92 -5.66
CA VAL A 125 17.43 6.24 -5.05
C VAL A 125 17.61 6.11 -3.54
N GLU A 126 18.30 7.07 -2.92
CA GLU A 126 18.41 7.15 -1.46
C GLU A 126 17.16 7.80 -0.87
N TYR A 127 16.44 7.05 -0.05
CA TYR A 127 15.26 7.51 0.67
C TYR A 127 15.58 7.84 2.11
N VAL A 128 14.65 8.55 2.74
CA VAL A 128 14.63 8.63 4.20
C VAL A 128 14.43 7.23 4.81
N ASP A 129 15.19 6.97 5.86
CA ASP A 129 15.11 5.71 6.62
C ASP A 129 13.90 5.75 7.56
N GLU A 130 13.14 4.65 7.61
CA GLU A 130 11.97 4.48 8.50
C GLU A 130 11.00 5.69 8.49
N PRO A 131 10.49 6.10 7.30
CA PRO A 131 9.72 7.33 7.17
C PRO A 131 8.45 7.30 8.02
N LYS A 132 8.25 8.32 8.87
CA LYS A 132 6.94 8.59 9.47
C LYS A 132 6.34 9.81 8.84
N THR A 133 5.02 9.81 8.67
CA THR A 133 4.35 10.96 8.08
C THR A 133 4.70 12.20 8.87
N ASP A 134 4.65 12.14 10.21
CA ASP A 134 4.94 13.27 11.13
C ASP A 134 6.35 13.85 10.98
N ASP A 135 7.29 13.13 10.36
CA ASP A 135 8.63 13.65 10.08
C ASP A 135 8.61 14.67 8.94
N TYR A 136 7.68 14.51 7.99
CA TYR A 136 7.45 15.48 6.91
C TYR A 136 6.67 16.71 7.36
N LYS A 137 6.11 16.67 8.58
CA LYS A 137 5.43 17.80 9.18
C LYS A 137 6.45 18.77 9.77
N ASP A 138 6.29 20.06 9.50
CA ASP A 138 7.09 21.13 10.10
C ASP A 138 8.63 20.97 9.92
N ASN A 139 9.06 20.28 8.85
CA ASN A 139 10.48 20.12 8.48
C ASN A 139 11.38 19.33 9.44
N LYS A 140 10.86 18.39 10.24
CA LYS A 140 11.73 17.59 11.12
C LYS A 140 12.82 16.81 10.40
N VAL A 141 12.58 16.34 9.16
CA VAL A 141 13.59 15.68 8.33
C VAL A 141 14.65 16.66 7.78
N ALA A 142 14.34 17.95 7.64
CA ALA A 142 15.28 18.94 7.09
C ALA A 142 16.33 19.43 8.11
N TYR A 143 16.14 19.15 9.42
CA TYR A 143 16.97 19.67 10.51
C TYR A 143 17.92 18.65 11.14
N SER A 144 18.30 17.56 10.47
CA SER A 144 19.39 16.68 10.95
C SER A 144 20.78 17.34 10.92
N VAL A 145 20.92 18.54 10.35
CA VAL A 145 22.19 19.27 10.29
C VAL A 145 22.29 20.29 11.44
N SER A 146 23.16 19.96 12.40
CA SER A 146 23.80 20.81 13.41
C SER A 146 23.04 22.07 13.86
N VAL A 147 22.53 22.01 15.10
CA VAL A 147 22.10 23.09 15.99
C VAL A 147 22.94 24.37 15.83
N LEU A 148 22.62 25.29 14.91
CA LEU A 148 23.18 26.66 14.96
C LEU A 148 22.39 27.79 14.27
N ASP A 149 21.35 27.57 13.46
CA ASP A 149 20.62 28.68 12.81
C ASP A 149 19.16 28.82 13.27
N ALA A 150 18.94 29.77 14.18
CA ALA A 150 17.64 30.09 14.79
C ALA A 150 16.75 31.03 13.94
N TYR A 151 17.01 31.14 12.63
CA TYR A 151 16.32 32.06 11.71
C TYR A 151 15.77 31.35 10.46
N ALA A 152 15.17 30.17 10.67
CA ALA A 152 14.54 29.41 9.62
C ALA A 152 13.44 30.21 8.89
N GLU A 153 13.63 30.43 7.60
CA GLU A 153 12.64 30.94 6.64
C GLU A 153 11.37 30.05 6.66
N PRO A 154 10.20 30.59 6.24
CA PRO A 154 8.94 29.85 6.21
C PRO A 154 9.06 28.57 5.37
N LEU A 155 8.26 27.56 5.71
CA LEU A 155 8.09 26.29 4.99
C LEU A 155 8.33 26.48 3.48
N THR A 156 9.33 25.82 2.92
CA THR A 156 9.42 25.76 1.47
C THR A 156 8.24 24.93 1.00
N THR A 157 7.59 25.33 -0.10
CA THR A 157 6.36 24.67 -0.60
C THR A 157 6.57 23.18 -0.95
N THR A 158 7.82 22.74 -1.12
CA THR A 158 8.20 21.32 -1.31
C THR A 158 7.84 20.46 -0.09
N ASP A 159 7.94 21.01 1.12
CA ASP A 159 7.70 20.25 2.34
C ASP A 159 6.18 20.02 2.56
N ALA A 160 5.38 21.01 2.17
CA ALA A 160 3.93 20.93 2.21
C ALA A 160 3.39 19.84 1.27
N ILE A 161 3.93 19.72 0.04
CA ILE A 161 3.49 18.67 -0.87
C ILE A 161 3.87 17.27 -0.37
N VAL A 162 5.09 17.08 0.16
CA VAL A 162 5.55 15.79 0.69
C VAL A 162 4.64 15.30 1.82
N TRP A 163 4.35 16.18 2.78
CA TRP A 163 3.46 15.87 3.90
C TRP A 163 2.06 15.46 3.40
N GLN A 164 1.48 16.22 2.47
CA GLN A 164 0.14 15.94 1.94
C GLN A 164 0.08 14.66 1.11
N LEU A 165 1.11 14.38 0.32
CA LEU A 165 1.23 13.12 -0.42
C LEU A 165 1.41 11.92 0.52
N SER A 166 2.20 12.05 1.58
CA SER A 166 2.35 11.01 2.60
C SER A 166 1.01 10.70 3.28
N LEU A 167 0.26 11.73 3.67
CA LEU A 167 -1.11 11.57 4.18
C LEU A 167 -2.05 10.91 3.17
N ALA A 168 -1.99 11.31 1.90
CA ALA A 168 -2.79 10.72 0.83
C ALA A 168 -2.46 9.23 0.62
N VAL A 169 -1.19 8.85 0.64
CA VAL A 169 -0.75 7.46 0.54
C VAL A 169 -1.27 6.63 1.72
N ASN A 170 -1.19 7.14 2.95
CA ASN A 170 -1.73 6.47 4.12
C ASN A 170 -3.26 6.31 4.05
N ALA A 171 -3.97 7.36 3.62
CA ALA A 171 -5.42 7.31 3.44
C ALA A 171 -5.82 6.31 2.33
N ALA A 172 -5.10 6.28 1.21
CA ALA A 172 -5.31 5.30 0.13
C ALA A 172 -5.03 3.86 0.59
N TYR A 173 -3.96 3.65 1.36
CA TYR A 173 -3.63 2.35 1.94
C TYR A 173 -4.73 1.88 2.90
N CYS A 174 -5.17 2.71 3.84
CA CYS A 174 -6.27 2.38 4.73
C CYS A 174 -7.58 2.12 3.98
N TYR A 175 -7.85 2.90 2.93
CA TYR A 175 -9.03 2.73 2.09
C TYR A 175 -8.98 1.39 1.33
N LEU A 176 -7.81 1.00 0.83
CA LEU A 176 -7.58 -0.32 0.24
C LEU A 176 -7.89 -1.43 1.25
N LEU A 177 -7.33 -1.37 2.46
CA LEU A 177 -7.56 -2.36 3.52
C LEU A 177 -9.05 -2.50 3.87
N GLN A 178 -9.75 -1.38 4.04
CA GLN A 178 -11.19 -1.37 4.32
C GLN A 178 -12.01 -1.90 3.13
N THR A 179 -11.61 -1.60 1.90
CA THR A 179 -12.29 -2.10 0.69
C THR A 179 -12.10 -3.61 0.51
N LEU A 180 -10.91 -4.11 0.85
CA LEU A 180 -10.63 -5.55 0.93
C LEU A 180 -11.53 -6.21 1.99
N ASP A 181 -11.62 -5.62 3.20
CA ASP A 181 -12.50 -6.12 4.27
C ASP A 181 -13.98 -6.20 3.85
N LEU A 182 -14.48 -5.17 3.17
CA LEU A 182 -15.83 -5.16 2.59
C LEU A 182 -16.02 -6.28 1.56
N CYS A 183 -15.00 -6.57 0.75
CA CYS A 183 -15.08 -7.61 -0.28
C CYS A 183 -15.30 -9.00 0.34
N TRP A 184 -14.65 -9.30 1.48
CA TRP A 184 -14.79 -10.59 2.16
C TRP A 184 -16.15 -10.77 2.82
N HIS A 185 -16.68 -9.72 3.43
CA HIS A 185 -17.95 -9.78 4.15
C HIS A 185 -19.17 -9.75 3.21
N ASN A 186 -18.98 -9.37 1.94
CA ASN A 186 -20.09 -9.27 1.00
C ASN A 186 -20.42 -10.63 0.36
N GLY A 187 -21.57 -11.20 0.73
CA GLY A 187 -22.07 -12.45 0.17
C GLY A 187 -22.55 -12.36 -1.29
N ASP A 188 -22.83 -11.16 -1.81
CA ASP A 188 -23.28 -10.97 -3.19
C ASP A 188 -22.12 -10.96 -4.20
N ARG A 189 -22.18 -11.86 -5.19
CA ARG A 189 -21.15 -12.01 -6.23
C ARG A 189 -21.04 -10.78 -7.12
N ALA A 190 -22.16 -10.12 -7.45
CA ALA A 190 -22.14 -8.95 -8.31
C ALA A 190 -21.49 -7.76 -7.60
N ALA A 191 -21.88 -7.50 -6.35
CA ALA A 191 -21.26 -6.51 -5.50
C ALA A 191 -19.76 -6.78 -5.29
N ARG A 192 -19.36 -8.03 -4.98
CA ARG A 192 -17.93 -8.39 -4.86
C ARG A 192 -17.15 -8.09 -6.13
N LYS A 193 -17.69 -8.42 -7.32
CA LYS A 193 -17.02 -8.11 -8.59
C LYS A 193 -16.78 -6.60 -8.75
N GLN A 194 -17.71 -5.77 -8.28
CA GLN A 194 -17.53 -4.33 -8.30
C GLN A 194 -16.50 -3.85 -7.25
N ILE A 195 -16.52 -4.42 -6.04
CA ILE A 195 -15.54 -4.12 -5.00
C ILE A 195 -14.12 -4.52 -5.46
N LEU A 196 -13.96 -5.66 -6.12
CA LEU A 196 -12.70 -6.08 -6.74
C LEU A 196 -12.17 -5.07 -7.77
N ARG A 197 -13.04 -4.53 -8.62
CA ARG A 197 -12.65 -3.45 -9.55
C ARG A 197 -12.20 -2.20 -8.80
N ASN A 198 -12.85 -1.87 -7.69
CA ASN A 198 -12.41 -0.76 -6.85
C ASN A 198 -11.04 -1.05 -6.23
N ILE A 199 -10.80 -2.26 -5.71
CA ILE A 199 -9.50 -2.68 -5.15
C ILE A 199 -8.40 -2.49 -6.18
N HIS A 200 -8.58 -3.04 -7.40
CA HIS A 200 -7.61 -2.90 -8.48
C HIS A 200 -7.34 -1.43 -8.81
N ARG A 201 -8.40 -0.63 -8.93
CA ARG A 201 -8.29 0.81 -9.21
C ARG A 201 -7.58 1.57 -8.08
N ILE A 202 -7.83 1.23 -6.82
CA ILE A 202 -7.14 1.82 -5.68
C ILE A 202 -5.65 1.48 -5.76
N MET A 203 -5.28 0.24 -6.05
CA MET A 203 -3.87 -0.18 -6.13
C MET A 203 -3.14 0.49 -7.30
N ILE A 204 -3.68 0.36 -8.51
CA ILE A 204 -2.99 0.71 -9.76
C ILE A 204 -3.15 2.18 -10.14
N ASP A 205 -4.36 2.74 -9.98
CA ASP A 205 -4.65 4.09 -10.49
C ASP A 205 -4.53 5.17 -9.42
N ILE A 206 -4.38 4.80 -8.14
CA ILE A 206 -4.39 5.74 -7.02
C ILE A 206 -3.19 5.59 -6.10
N LEU A 207 -3.09 4.48 -5.36
CA LEU A 207 -2.04 4.26 -4.38
C LEU A 207 -0.67 4.26 -5.04
N SER A 208 -0.50 3.48 -6.13
CA SER A 208 0.78 3.38 -6.81
C SER A 208 1.23 4.72 -7.45
N PRO A 209 0.37 5.45 -8.18
CA PRO A 209 0.70 6.78 -8.68
C PRO A 209 0.95 7.81 -7.57
N ALA A 210 0.19 7.79 -6.47
CA ALA A 210 0.41 8.72 -5.36
C ALA A 210 1.77 8.48 -4.69
N ALA A 211 2.11 7.21 -4.45
CA ALA A 211 3.42 6.82 -3.95
C ALA A 211 4.53 7.19 -4.95
N HIS A 212 4.30 7.02 -6.25
CA HIS A 212 5.26 7.41 -7.28
C HIS A 212 5.58 8.91 -7.24
N VAL A 213 4.56 9.76 -7.15
CA VAL A 213 4.77 11.22 -7.06
C VAL A 213 5.47 11.58 -5.75
N LEU A 214 5.13 10.91 -4.64
CA LEU A 214 5.80 11.11 -3.35
C LEU A 214 7.30 10.83 -3.44
N VAL A 215 7.69 9.70 -4.03
CA VAL A 215 9.11 9.28 -4.08
C VAL A 215 9.97 10.08 -5.04
N GLU A 216 9.37 10.97 -5.83
CA GLU A 216 10.09 11.94 -6.68
C GLU A 216 10.39 13.24 -5.94
N GLN A 217 9.82 13.44 -4.75
CA GLN A 217 10.05 14.64 -3.95
C GLN A 217 11.33 14.46 -3.12
N GLN A 218 12.27 15.39 -3.28
CA GLN A 218 13.43 15.50 -2.40
C GLN A 218 13.01 16.10 -1.06
N VAL A 219 13.64 15.63 0.02
CA VAL A 219 13.39 16.09 1.40
C VAL A 219 14.69 16.49 2.08
N GLY A 220 14.64 17.60 2.81
CA GLY A 220 15.80 18.16 3.49
C GLY A 220 16.92 18.61 2.53
N THR A 221 18.14 18.71 3.05
CA THR A 221 19.31 19.22 2.33
C THR A 221 20.30 18.12 1.91
N GLU A 222 20.11 16.90 2.39
CA GLU A 222 21.01 15.76 2.16
C GLU A 222 20.76 15.06 0.81
N GLY A 223 19.82 15.55 -0.01
CA GLY A 223 19.50 14.95 -1.31
C GLY A 223 18.73 13.63 -1.25
N LYS A 224 18.21 13.27 -0.06
CA LYS A 224 17.32 12.12 0.12
C LYS A 224 15.94 12.40 -0.47
N TYR A 225 15.24 11.34 -0.84
CA TYR A 225 13.87 11.39 -1.35
C TYR A 225 12.86 10.94 -0.28
N ALA A 226 11.64 11.47 -0.38
CA ALA A 226 10.53 11.03 0.46
C ALA A 226 10.14 9.58 0.16
N ALA A 227 9.54 8.90 1.13
CA ALA A 227 9.09 7.52 0.98
C ALA A 227 7.69 7.33 1.60
N PRO A 228 6.89 6.39 1.08
CA PRO A 228 5.62 5.99 1.69
C PRO A 228 5.80 5.52 3.14
N CYS A 229 4.93 5.99 4.03
CA CYS A 229 4.96 5.60 5.45
C CYS A 229 4.07 4.38 5.74
N PHE A 230 2.99 4.21 4.98
CA PHE A 230 1.96 3.17 5.16
C PHE A 230 1.38 3.12 6.59
N GLU A 231 1.27 4.28 7.23
CA GLU A 231 0.70 4.39 8.57
C GLU A 231 -0.84 4.34 8.51
N PHE A 232 -1.46 3.97 9.62
CA PHE A 232 -2.91 4.12 9.75
C PHE A 232 -3.30 5.60 9.68
N TYR A 233 -4.39 5.88 8.97
CA TYR A 233 -4.89 7.23 8.77
C TYR A 233 -6.24 7.44 9.48
N PRO A 234 -6.37 8.48 10.32
CA PRO A 234 -5.31 9.33 10.85
C PRO A 234 -4.43 8.58 11.85
N ALA A 235 -3.15 8.96 11.95
CA ALA A 235 -2.22 8.32 12.87
C ALA A 235 -2.70 8.38 14.33
N GLY A 236 -2.58 7.25 15.04
CA GLY A 236 -2.93 7.14 16.45
C GLY A 236 -4.42 7.27 16.78
N LYS A 237 -5.31 7.16 15.78
CA LYS A 237 -6.77 7.23 15.96
C LYS A 237 -7.45 5.95 15.49
N ASP A 238 -8.72 5.82 15.87
CA ASP A 238 -9.57 4.75 15.36
C ASP A 238 -9.67 4.82 13.82
N PRO A 239 -9.77 3.66 13.13
CA PRO A 239 -9.94 3.61 11.69
C PRO A 239 -11.16 4.40 11.24
N LEU A 240 -10.99 5.24 10.23
CA LEU A 240 -12.10 5.93 9.59
C LEU A 240 -12.96 4.97 8.77
N SER A 241 -14.23 5.36 8.58
CA SER A 241 -15.11 4.64 7.66
C SER A 241 -14.59 4.70 6.22
N PRO A 242 -14.97 3.77 5.33
CA PRO A 242 -14.60 3.84 3.92
C PRO A 242 -14.96 5.18 3.25
N ALA A 243 -16.13 5.75 3.57
CA ALA A 243 -16.57 7.03 3.01
C ALA A 243 -15.72 8.21 3.52
N ASP A 244 -15.35 8.19 4.80
CA ASP A 244 -14.50 9.22 5.40
C ASP A 244 -13.05 9.10 4.89
N LEU A 245 -12.54 7.88 4.71
CA LEU A 245 -11.24 7.63 4.09
C LEU A 245 -11.19 8.12 2.64
N PHE A 246 -12.23 7.86 1.85
CA PHE A 246 -12.32 8.37 0.48
C PHE A 246 -12.34 9.91 0.46
N THR A 247 -13.10 10.52 1.36
CA THR A 247 -13.18 11.99 1.50
C THR A 247 -11.84 12.57 1.92
N ALA A 248 -11.17 11.95 2.90
CA ALA A 248 -9.84 12.36 3.36
C ALA A 248 -8.80 12.23 2.25
N LEU A 249 -8.73 11.07 1.58
CA LEU A 249 -7.84 10.83 0.45
C LEU A 249 -7.97 11.90 -0.63
N LYS A 250 -9.21 12.22 -1.03
CA LYS A 250 -9.47 13.28 -2.00
C LYS A 250 -8.97 14.63 -1.49
N LYS A 251 -9.25 14.97 -0.24
CA LYS A 251 -8.82 16.23 0.39
C LYS A 251 -7.29 16.37 0.41
N GLU A 252 -6.58 15.32 0.81
CA GLU A 252 -5.10 15.39 0.89
C GLU A 252 -4.47 15.44 -0.51
N LEU A 253 -5.06 14.76 -1.52
CA LEU A 253 -4.61 14.90 -2.92
C LEU A 253 -4.87 16.30 -3.48
N GLU A 254 -6.01 16.93 -3.21
CA GLU A 254 -6.27 18.31 -3.62
C GLU A 254 -5.30 19.29 -2.92
N SER A 255 -4.99 19.04 -1.65
CA SER A 255 -4.02 19.83 -0.88
C SER A 255 -2.61 19.67 -1.44
N ALA A 256 -2.19 18.44 -1.77
CA ALA A 256 -0.93 18.16 -2.43
C ALA A 256 -0.82 18.85 -3.80
N LYS A 257 -1.90 18.79 -4.60
CA LYS A 257 -1.96 19.48 -5.91
C LYS A 257 -1.84 20.99 -5.77
N ALA A 258 -2.46 21.58 -4.75
CA ALA A 258 -2.37 23.01 -4.48
C ALA A 258 -0.97 23.44 -3.99
N ALA A 259 -0.25 22.55 -3.29
CA ALA A 259 1.12 22.78 -2.84
C ALA A 259 2.18 22.51 -3.92
N ALA A 260 1.82 21.80 -5.00
CA ALA A 260 2.75 21.43 -6.06
C ALA A 260 3.24 22.65 -6.87
N GLN A 261 4.56 22.74 -7.03
CA GLN A 261 5.19 23.81 -7.81
C GLN A 261 5.34 23.49 -9.30
N SER A 262 5.53 22.21 -9.64
CA SER A 262 5.78 21.80 -11.02
C SER A 262 4.46 21.46 -11.74
N GLN A 263 4.33 21.87 -13.00
CA GLN A 263 3.16 21.53 -13.81
C GLN A 263 3.03 20.01 -14.03
N GLU A 264 4.14 19.30 -14.08
CA GLU A 264 4.17 17.84 -14.21
C GLU A 264 3.56 17.16 -12.98
N THR A 265 3.96 17.57 -11.78
CA THR A 265 3.41 17.08 -10.52
C THR A 265 1.92 17.41 -10.38
N VAL A 266 1.51 18.64 -10.74
CA VAL A 266 0.09 19.04 -10.78
C VAL A 266 -0.71 18.15 -11.73
N ALA A 267 -0.17 17.86 -12.91
CA ALA A 267 -0.81 17.00 -13.90
C ALA A 267 -0.89 15.54 -13.43
N ALA A 268 0.17 15.02 -12.79
CA ALA A 268 0.20 13.69 -12.22
C ALA A 268 -0.86 13.52 -11.13
N ILE A 269 -0.91 14.42 -10.14
CA ILE A 269 -1.93 14.39 -9.08
C ILE A 269 -3.33 14.60 -9.66
N GLY A 270 -3.47 15.44 -10.69
CA GLY A 270 -4.73 15.62 -11.42
C GLY A 270 -5.28 14.34 -12.04
N LYS A 271 -4.41 13.48 -12.60
CA LYS A 271 -4.81 12.16 -13.11
C LYS A 271 -5.30 11.25 -12.00
N ILE A 272 -4.64 11.26 -10.83
CA ILE A 272 -5.05 10.48 -9.65
C ILE A 272 -6.44 10.91 -9.17
N LEU A 273 -6.69 12.21 -9.07
CA LEU A 273 -7.99 12.77 -8.70
C LEU A 273 -9.08 12.39 -9.70
N LEU A 274 -8.77 12.35 -11.00
CA LEU A 274 -9.70 11.86 -12.02
C LEU A 274 -10.00 10.37 -11.82
N SER A 275 -8.99 9.58 -11.46
CA SER A 275 -9.16 8.15 -11.16
C SER A 275 -10.09 7.90 -9.99
N LEU A 276 -10.12 8.76 -8.96
CA LEU A 276 -11.08 8.64 -7.85
C LEU A 276 -12.55 8.69 -8.28
N ASN A 277 -12.88 9.44 -9.34
CA ASN A 277 -14.27 9.60 -9.80
C ASN A 277 -14.90 8.31 -10.32
N GLY A 278 -14.09 7.31 -10.69
CA GLY A 278 -14.60 6.02 -11.15
C GLY A 278 -14.62 4.93 -10.07
N ILE A 279 -14.30 5.27 -8.82
CA ILE A 279 -14.58 4.39 -7.69
C ILE A 279 -16.07 4.48 -7.35
N ILE A 280 -16.74 3.33 -7.35
CA ILE A 280 -18.13 3.25 -6.90
C ILE A 280 -18.09 3.06 -5.39
N THR A 281 -18.38 4.10 -4.62
CA THR A 281 -18.49 3.97 -3.17
C THR A 281 -19.70 3.10 -2.83
N ALA A 282 -19.47 2.04 -2.04
CA ALA A 282 -20.57 1.26 -1.48
C ALA A 282 -21.36 2.20 -0.56
N LYS A 283 -22.66 2.34 -0.82
CA LYS A 283 -23.60 3.02 0.09
C LYS A 283 -23.93 2.14 1.27
#